data_AF-A0A2P9GLT0-F1
#
_entry.id   AF-A0A2P9GLT0-F1
#
_cell.length_a   1.000
_cell.length_b   1.000
_cell.length_c   1.000
_cell.angle_alpha   90.00
_cell.angle_beta   90.00
_cell.angle_gamma   90.00
#
_symmetry.space_group_name_H-M   'P 1'
#
loop_
_entity.id
_entity.type
_entity.pdbx_description
1 polymer ?
#
loop_
_entity_poly.entity_id
_entity_poly.type
_entity_poly.pdbx_seq_one_letter_code
_entity_poly.pdbx_strand_id
1 'polypeptide(L)'
;MTPKNMYTGFCFHDGKTCEIDRIHENITAEKFYVDYILKRKPCVLKSEYVIKNKLNIDLNFMKEKIQNVNVHLEKRISNSFGTGEKKKMKFHKFLSLLEKGNKKYYLNTQYVKENSYHPEDFCNSITRQMINYLPKELEIMGNLEIYQYNIWLGNNKSTKLKTYLHHDYHDNIYVLLKGKKTFRIYSPNFAYRLKKMGKF
;
A
#
# COMPACT_ATOMS: atom_id res chain seq x y z
N MET A 1 -17.09 -10.47 27.92
CA MET A 1 -17.16 -9.01 27.67
C MET A 1 -16.65 -8.74 26.27
N THR A 2 -17.47 -8.21 25.37
CA THR A 2 -16.99 -7.74 24.06
C THR A 2 -16.19 -6.46 24.30
N PRO A 3 -14.92 -6.35 23.87
CA PRO A 3 -14.16 -5.12 24.05
C PRO A 3 -14.90 -3.96 23.40
N LYS A 4 -15.20 -2.92 24.19
CA LYS A 4 -15.92 -1.73 23.72
C LYS A 4 -14.95 -0.94 22.84
N ASN A 5 -15.27 -0.78 21.55
CA ASN A 5 -14.49 0.06 20.66
C ASN A 5 -14.63 1.52 21.10
N MET A 6 -13.54 2.11 21.62
CA MET A 6 -13.47 3.50 22.09
C MET A 6 -13.00 4.46 20.98
N TYR A 7 -12.94 4.00 19.73
CA TYR A 7 -12.51 4.83 18.60
C TYR A 7 -13.50 5.99 18.36
N THR A 8 -13.02 7.21 18.59
CA THR A 8 -13.75 8.46 18.36
C THR A 8 -13.26 9.21 17.11
N GLY A 9 -12.34 8.61 16.36
CA GLY A 9 -11.82 9.19 15.12
C GLY A 9 -12.85 9.18 13.99
N PHE A 10 -12.37 9.44 12.77
CA PHE A 10 -13.24 9.57 11.60
C PHE A 10 -14.17 8.37 11.37
N CYS A 11 -15.47 8.66 11.22
CA CYS A 11 -16.50 7.68 10.92
C CYS A 11 -17.41 8.19 9.80
N PHE A 12 -17.71 7.30 8.86
CA PHE A 12 -18.76 7.54 7.87
C PHE A 12 -20.13 7.41 8.53
N HIS A 13 -21.07 8.29 8.16
CA HIS A 13 -22.41 8.32 8.73
C HIS A 13 -23.43 7.71 7.79
N ASP A 14 -24.29 6.84 8.33
CA ASP A 14 -25.44 6.31 7.61
C ASP A 14 -26.36 7.49 7.22
N GLY A 15 -26.70 7.61 5.93
CA GLY A 15 -27.58 8.67 5.41
C GLY A 15 -26.91 9.97 4.95
N LYS A 16 -25.57 10.08 4.99
CA LYS A 16 -24.83 11.21 4.40
C LYS A 16 -23.88 10.75 3.31
N THR A 17 -23.77 11.52 2.23
CA THR A 17 -22.71 11.33 1.24
C THR A 17 -21.37 11.54 1.93
N CYS A 18 -20.60 10.46 2.00
CA CYS A 18 -19.34 10.42 2.71
C CYS A 18 -18.22 10.38 1.67
N GLU A 19 -17.60 11.52 1.41
CA GLU A 19 -16.49 11.62 0.47
C GLU A 19 -15.15 11.61 1.20
N ILE A 20 -14.13 11.06 0.53
CA ILE A 20 -12.74 11.16 1.00
C ILE A 20 -12.22 12.52 0.56
N ASP A 21 -11.74 13.32 1.52
CA ASP A 21 -11.09 14.61 1.25
C ASP A 21 -9.99 14.46 0.20
N ARG A 22 -9.95 15.40 -0.75
CA ARG A 22 -8.87 15.54 -1.72
C ARG A 22 -8.14 16.84 -1.45
N ILE A 23 -6.88 16.75 -1.05
CA ILE A 23 -6.05 17.92 -0.75
C ILE A 23 -5.37 18.37 -2.04
N HIS A 24 -5.78 19.56 -2.52
CA HIS A 24 -5.28 20.14 -3.76
C HIS A 24 -4.32 21.32 -3.55
N GLU A 25 -4.34 21.93 -2.36
CA GLU A 25 -3.54 23.10 -1.97
C GLU A 25 -2.43 22.69 -1.01
N ASN A 26 -1.41 23.55 -0.86
CA ASN A 26 -0.29 23.31 0.05
C ASN A 26 -0.80 23.22 1.49
N ILE A 27 -0.45 22.12 2.17
CA ILE A 27 -0.77 21.88 3.58
C ILE A 27 0.55 21.70 4.34
N THR A 28 0.66 22.33 5.50
CA THR A 28 1.82 22.15 6.38
C THR A 28 1.74 20.81 7.09
N ALA A 29 2.89 20.27 7.52
CA ALA A 29 2.94 19.02 8.28
C ALA A 29 2.11 19.10 9.58
N GLU A 30 2.16 20.25 10.28
CA GLU A 30 1.37 20.49 11.50
C GLU A 30 -0.14 20.43 11.23
N LYS A 31 -0.60 21.12 10.19
CA LYS A 31 -2.02 21.11 9.82
C LYS A 31 -2.45 19.72 9.37
N PHE A 32 -1.62 19.01 8.61
CA PHE A 32 -1.89 17.64 8.20
C PHE A 32 -1.99 16.69 9.40
N TYR A 33 -1.13 16.87 10.40
CA TYR A 33 -1.20 16.11 11.64
C TYR A 33 -2.52 16.32 12.38
N VAL A 34 -2.90 17.57 12.64
CA VAL A 34 -4.12 17.91 13.39
C VAL A 34 -5.38 17.48 12.64
N ASP A 35 -5.42 17.67 11.32
CA ASP A 35 -6.63 17.45 10.52
C ASP A 35 -6.82 16.01 10.05
N TYR A 36 -5.74 15.22 9.93
CA TYR A 36 -5.82 13.87 9.36
C TYR A 36 -5.23 12.80 10.27
N ILE A 37 -3.96 12.95 10.70
CA ILE A 37 -3.26 11.91 11.48
C ILE A 37 -3.92 11.73 12.85
N LEU A 38 -4.05 12.81 13.62
CA LEU A 38 -4.62 12.79 14.98
C LEU A 38 -6.08 12.31 14.97
N LYS A 39 -6.84 12.69 13.94
CA LYS A 39 -8.26 12.33 13.77
C LYS A 39 -8.46 10.94 13.13
N ARG A 40 -7.38 10.25 12.74
CA ARG A 40 -7.42 8.98 11.99
C ARG A 40 -8.31 9.05 10.74
N LYS A 41 -8.21 10.16 10.00
CA LYS A 41 -9.05 10.48 8.84
C LYS A 41 -8.29 10.19 7.53
N PRO A 42 -8.82 9.32 6.64
CA PRO A 42 -8.22 9.09 5.34
C PRO A 42 -8.40 10.31 4.42
N CYS A 43 -7.42 10.54 3.54
CA CYS A 43 -7.46 11.57 2.51
C CYS A 43 -6.72 11.12 1.24
N VAL A 44 -6.87 11.88 0.15
CA VAL A 44 -6.07 11.76 -1.06
C VAL A 44 -5.20 12.99 -1.22
N LEU A 45 -3.89 12.78 -1.28
CA LEU A 45 -2.90 13.81 -1.55
C LEU A 45 -2.60 13.89 -3.05
N LYS A 46 -2.31 15.08 -3.57
CA LYS A 46 -1.63 15.21 -4.87
C LYS A 46 -0.27 14.50 -4.81
N SER A 47 0.10 13.82 -5.89
CA SER A 47 1.34 13.04 -5.96
C SER A 47 2.59 13.88 -5.68
N GLU A 48 2.56 15.17 -5.98
CA GLU A 48 3.67 16.12 -5.81
C GLU A 48 4.13 16.25 -4.35
N TYR A 49 3.23 16.02 -3.38
CA TYR A 49 3.58 15.99 -1.95
C TYR A 49 4.42 14.77 -1.57
N VAL A 50 4.45 13.74 -2.42
CA VAL A 50 5.11 12.46 -2.13
C VAL A 50 6.19 12.13 -3.15
N ILE A 51 6.07 12.63 -4.38
CA ILE A 51 7.07 12.48 -5.44
C ILE A 51 7.15 13.83 -6.16
N LYS A 52 8.04 14.71 -5.67
CA LYS A 52 8.19 16.09 -6.14
C LYS A 52 8.55 16.18 -7.63
N ASN A 53 9.38 15.26 -8.12
CA ASN A 53 9.75 15.17 -9.53
C ASN A 53 8.90 14.11 -10.23
N LYS A 54 8.50 14.34 -11.49
CA LYS A 54 7.82 13.32 -12.32
C LYS A 54 8.76 12.13 -12.56
N LEU A 55 8.77 11.18 -11.61
CA LEU A 55 9.52 9.96 -11.72
C LEU A 55 8.63 8.89 -12.36
N ASN A 56 8.91 8.54 -13.60
CA ASN A 56 8.22 7.46 -14.29
C ASN A 56 8.91 6.11 -14.03
N ILE A 57 8.55 5.45 -12.93
CA ILE A 57 8.98 4.07 -12.66
C ILE A 57 8.10 3.10 -13.46
N ASP A 58 8.44 2.89 -14.73
CA ASP A 58 7.79 1.90 -15.59
C ASP A 58 8.60 0.61 -15.76
N LEU A 59 8.10 -0.31 -16.60
CA LEU A 59 8.74 -1.61 -16.84
C LEU A 59 10.13 -1.46 -17.48
N ASN A 60 10.33 -0.46 -18.35
CA ASN A 60 11.63 -0.22 -18.99
C ASN A 60 12.63 0.31 -17.97
N PHE A 61 12.22 1.32 -17.19
CA PHE A 61 13.02 1.83 -16.07
C PHE A 61 13.44 0.69 -15.13
N MET A 62 12.50 -0.17 -14.75
CA MET A 62 12.79 -1.29 -13.84
C MET A 62 13.72 -2.35 -14.44
N LYS A 63 13.69 -2.57 -15.76
CA LYS A 63 14.64 -3.48 -16.43
C LYS A 63 16.05 -2.89 -16.52
N GLU A 64 16.16 -1.57 -16.66
CA GLU A 64 17.45 -0.89 -16.80
C GLU A 64 18.13 -0.66 -15.45
N LYS A 65 17.36 -0.20 -14.44
CA LYS A 65 17.90 0.34 -13.19
C LYS A 65 17.91 -0.63 -12.02
N ILE A 66 17.16 -1.72 -12.09
CA ILE A 66 17.03 -2.69 -11.00
C ILE A 66 17.74 -3.97 -11.40
N GLN A 67 18.39 -4.63 -10.45
CA GLN A 67 19.11 -5.87 -10.73
C GLN A 67 18.17 -7.05 -11.02
N ASN A 68 18.62 -7.98 -11.85
CA ASN A 68 17.90 -9.21 -12.19
C ASN A 68 18.01 -10.30 -11.10
N VAL A 69 17.50 -10.00 -9.91
CA VAL A 69 17.52 -10.91 -8.76
C VAL A 69 16.31 -11.84 -8.74
N ASN A 70 16.35 -12.86 -7.88
CA ASN A 70 15.20 -13.72 -7.66
C ASN A 70 14.16 -13.02 -6.77
N VAL A 71 12.89 -13.11 -7.15
CA VAL A 71 11.74 -12.62 -6.42
C VAL A 71 10.75 -13.73 -6.13
N HIS A 72 9.97 -13.56 -5.06
CA HIS A 72 8.81 -14.40 -4.77
C HIS A 72 7.55 -13.67 -5.22
N LEU A 73 6.79 -14.29 -6.11
CA LEU A 73 5.54 -13.75 -6.63
C LEU A 73 4.36 -14.53 -6.08
N GLU A 74 3.33 -13.83 -5.64
CA GLU A 74 2.06 -14.44 -5.34
C GLU A 74 1.40 -14.93 -6.63
N LYS A 75 0.91 -16.17 -6.61
CA LYS A 75 0.20 -16.76 -7.72
C LYS A 75 -1.30 -16.53 -7.55
N ARG A 76 -1.96 -16.13 -8.64
CA ARG A 76 -3.41 -15.96 -8.65
C ARG A 76 -4.10 -17.32 -8.55
N ILE A 77 -5.01 -17.47 -7.61
CA ILE A 77 -5.89 -18.63 -7.47
C ILE A 77 -7.32 -18.14 -7.42
N SER A 78 -8.22 -18.70 -8.22
CA SER A 78 -9.67 -18.38 -8.19
C SER A 78 -10.00 -16.87 -8.17
N ASN A 79 -9.23 -16.06 -8.90
CA ASN A 79 -9.33 -14.58 -8.98
C ASN A 79 -8.95 -13.80 -7.71
N SER A 80 -8.22 -14.40 -6.77
CA SER A 80 -7.60 -13.70 -5.64
C SER A 80 -6.08 -13.92 -5.60
N PHE A 81 -5.41 -13.01 -4.91
CA PHE A 81 -4.03 -13.15 -4.43
C PHE A 81 -4.08 -13.17 -2.89
N GLY A 82 -2.96 -13.49 -2.22
CA GLY A 82 -2.90 -13.62 -0.76
C GLY A 82 -3.27 -15.01 -0.22
N THR A 83 -3.26 -16.07 -1.05
CA THR A 83 -3.50 -17.46 -0.62
C THR A 83 -2.25 -18.17 -0.08
N GLY A 84 -1.10 -17.50 -0.10
CA GLY A 84 0.19 -18.06 0.36
C GLY A 84 0.98 -18.82 -0.72
N GLU A 85 0.39 -19.17 -1.87
CA GLU A 85 1.14 -19.80 -2.97
C GLU A 85 2.12 -18.81 -3.62
N LYS A 86 3.42 -19.04 -3.43
CA LYS A 86 4.50 -18.22 -3.98
C LYS A 86 5.27 -18.96 -5.08
N LYS A 87 5.64 -18.24 -6.14
CA LYS A 87 6.55 -18.73 -7.20
C LYS A 87 7.82 -17.90 -7.21
N LYS A 88 8.97 -18.56 -7.06
CA LYS A 88 10.28 -17.94 -7.25
C LYS A 88 10.57 -17.77 -8.75
N MET A 89 10.98 -16.58 -9.18
CA MET A 89 11.48 -16.33 -10.54
C MET A 89 12.41 -15.11 -10.60
N LYS A 90 13.14 -14.96 -11.71
CA LYS A 90 13.96 -13.76 -11.98
C LYS A 90 13.08 -12.53 -12.20
N PHE A 91 13.46 -11.40 -11.62
CA PHE A 91 12.69 -10.16 -11.69
C PHE A 91 12.47 -9.69 -13.14
N HIS A 92 13.50 -9.72 -13.98
CA HIS A 92 13.34 -9.30 -15.39
C HIS A 92 12.45 -10.25 -16.18
N LYS A 93 12.50 -11.55 -15.87
CA LYS A 93 11.56 -12.52 -16.46
C LYS A 93 10.12 -12.16 -16.09
N PHE A 94 9.87 -11.73 -14.85
CA PHE A 94 8.56 -11.25 -14.44
C PHE A 94 8.14 -9.98 -15.18
N LEU A 95 9.03 -8.99 -15.32
CA LEU A 95 8.74 -7.77 -16.10
C LEU A 95 8.37 -8.09 -17.55
N SER A 96 9.13 -8.97 -18.21
CA SER A 96 8.80 -9.42 -19.59
C SER A 96 7.47 -10.17 -19.67
N LEU A 97 7.05 -10.88 -18.61
CA LEU A 97 5.72 -11.48 -18.56
C LEU A 97 4.63 -10.41 -18.45
N LEU A 98 4.83 -9.35 -17.67
CA LEU A 98 3.87 -8.25 -17.54
C LEU A 98 3.66 -7.50 -18.86
N GLU A 99 4.73 -7.26 -19.63
CA GLU A 99 4.65 -6.66 -20.96
C GLU A 99 3.79 -7.51 -21.92
N LYS A 100 3.93 -8.84 -21.82
CA LYS A 100 3.09 -9.81 -22.55
C LYS A 100 1.67 -9.94 -21.98
N GLY A 101 1.29 -9.09 -21.02
CA GLY A 101 -0.05 -9.07 -20.45
C GLY A 101 -0.33 -10.15 -19.40
N ASN A 102 0.70 -10.72 -18.77
CA ASN A 102 0.53 -11.75 -17.73
C ASN A 102 -0.28 -11.21 -16.54
N LYS A 103 -1.32 -11.95 -16.13
CA LYS A 103 -2.19 -11.63 -14.99
C LYS A 103 -2.14 -12.69 -13.88
N LYS A 104 -1.20 -13.63 -14.00
CA LYS A 104 -1.10 -14.82 -13.14
C LYS A 104 -0.28 -14.54 -11.89
N TYR A 105 0.65 -13.60 -11.97
CA TYR A 105 1.60 -13.30 -10.91
C TYR A 105 1.46 -11.87 -10.43
N TYR A 106 1.65 -11.68 -9.13
CA TYR A 106 1.65 -10.40 -8.46
C TYR A 106 2.88 -10.32 -7.55
N LEU A 107 3.64 -9.24 -7.66
CA LEU A 107 4.73 -8.94 -6.75
C LEU A 107 4.16 -8.16 -5.57
N ASN A 108 4.46 -8.67 -4.37
CA ASN A 108 4.17 -8.03 -3.10
C ASN A 108 5.42 -8.13 -2.23
N THR A 109 6.04 -7.00 -1.91
CA THR A 109 7.30 -6.96 -1.16
C THR A 109 7.15 -6.83 0.34
N GLN A 110 5.91 -6.91 0.87
CA GLN A 110 5.62 -6.67 2.28
C GLN A 110 6.28 -7.64 3.26
N TYR A 111 6.71 -8.80 2.78
CA TYR A 111 7.31 -9.83 3.63
C TYR A 111 8.81 -9.59 3.77
N VAL A 112 9.18 -8.84 4.81
CA VAL A 112 10.55 -8.79 5.34
C VAL A 112 10.64 -9.78 6.51
N LYS A 113 11.84 -10.26 6.85
CA LYS A 113 12.01 -11.02 8.08
C LYS A 113 11.73 -10.10 9.27
N GLU A 114 11.07 -10.63 10.28
CA GLU A 114 10.71 -9.90 11.50
C GLU A 114 11.27 -10.64 12.71
N ASN A 115 11.77 -9.88 13.68
CA ASN A 115 12.06 -10.40 15.02
C ASN A 115 10.89 -10.09 15.96
N SER A 116 11.03 -10.38 17.26
CA SER A 116 9.96 -10.16 18.24
C SER A 116 9.49 -8.71 18.42
N TYR A 117 10.22 -7.72 17.89
CA TYR A 117 10.00 -6.31 18.13
C TYR A 117 9.81 -5.48 16.85
N HIS A 118 10.49 -5.83 15.75
CA HIS A 118 10.44 -5.08 14.49
C HIS A 118 10.94 -5.90 13.28
N PRO A 119 10.70 -5.43 12.04
CA PRO A 119 11.31 -5.98 10.84
C PRO A 119 12.83 -5.87 10.94
N GLU A 120 13.56 -6.91 10.51
CA GLU A 120 15.02 -6.90 10.42
C GLU A 120 15.53 -5.81 9.46
N ASP A 121 14.66 -5.32 8.57
CA ASP A 121 14.98 -4.30 7.58
C ASP A 121 13.74 -3.51 7.16
N PHE A 122 13.92 -2.29 6.68
CA PHE A 122 12.82 -1.42 6.21
C PHE A 122 12.15 -1.94 4.93
N CYS A 123 12.83 -2.77 4.16
CA CYS A 123 12.32 -3.26 2.88
C CYS A 123 13.13 -4.43 2.32
N ASN A 124 12.57 -5.10 1.30
CA ASN A 124 13.32 -6.14 0.60
C ASN A 124 14.33 -5.56 -0.41
N SER A 125 15.19 -6.43 -0.96
CA SER A 125 16.30 -6.04 -1.84
C SER A 125 15.91 -5.30 -3.12
N ILE A 126 14.74 -5.57 -3.70
CA ILE A 126 14.25 -4.86 -4.88
C ILE A 126 13.67 -3.51 -4.49
N THR A 127 12.90 -3.48 -3.41
CA THR A 127 12.34 -2.24 -2.88
C THR A 127 13.47 -1.28 -2.51
N ARG A 128 14.55 -1.76 -1.88
CA ARG A 128 15.74 -0.95 -1.58
C ARG A 128 16.30 -0.24 -2.81
N GLN A 129 16.36 -0.93 -3.95
CA GLN A 129 16.85 -0.34 -5.19
C GLN A 129 15.86 0.68 -5.77
N MET A 130 14.56 0.42 -5.68
CA MET A 130 13.53 1.34 -6.18
C MET A 130 13.38 2.59 -5.32
N ILE A 131 13.44 2.48 -4.00
CA ILE A 131 13.33 3.64 -3.09
C ILE A 131 14.53 4.58 -3.19
N ASN A 132 15.64 4.19 -3.84
CA ASN A 132 16.74 5.11 -4.15
C ASN A 132 16.34 6.21 -5.12
N TYR A 133 15.22 6.05 -5.81
CA TYR A 133 14.68 7.05 -6.73
C TYR A 133 13.50 7.82 -6.14
N LEU A 134 12.99 7.40 -4.98
CA LEU A 134 11.88 8.06 -4.28
C LEU A 134 12.44 8.98 -3.17
N PRO A 135 11.71 10.04 -2.78
CA PRO A 135 12.14 10.87 -1.66
C PRO A 135 12.27 10.01 -0.40
N LYS A 136 13.34 10.27 0.35
CA LYS A 136 13.71 9.52 1.56
C LYS A 136 12.88 9.94 2.78
N GLU A 137 12.37 11.15 2.72
CA GLU A 137 11.55 11.78 3.75
C GLU A 137 10.33 12.41 3.09
N LEU A 138 9.22 12.39 3.81
CA LEU A 138 7.98 13.00 3.38
C LEU A 138 7.70 14.17 4.32
N GLU A 139 8.01 15.38 3.88
CA GLU A 139 7.88 16.61 4.69
C GLU A 139 6.50 16.72 5.36
N ILE A 140 5.44 16.32 4.64
CA ILE A 140 4.06 16.32 5.13
C ILE A 140 3.81 15.38 6.33
N MET A 141 4.68 14.39 6.56
CA MET A 141 4.58 13.46 7.68
C MET A 141 5.13 14.02 8.99
N GLY A 142 5.81 15.16 8.97
CA GLY A 142 6.38 15.78 10.17
C GLY A 142 7.32 14.81 10.89
N ASN A 143 7.00 14.51 12.15
CA ASN A 143 7.81 13.64 13.02
C ASN A 143 7.44 12.14 12.94
N LEU A 144 6.59 11.72 11.99
CA LEU A 144 6.32 10.29 11.82
C LEU A 144 7.51 9.60 11.16
N GLU A 145 7.85 8.43 11.68
CA GLU A 145 8.93 7.60 11.16
C GLU A 145 8.41 6.57 10.16
N ILE A 146 9.23 6.27 9.15
CA ILE A 146 8.91 5.23 8.18
C ILE A 146 9.19 3.87 8.82
N TYR A 147 8.14 3.08 8.98
CA TYR A 147 8.26 1.71 9.47
C TYR A 147 8.73 0.74 8.36
N GLN A 148 8.16 0.83 7.16
CA GLN A 148 8.48 -0.09 6.07
C GLN A 148 8.14 0.50 4.68
N TYR A 149 8.94 0.16 3.67
CA TYR A 149 8.63 0.41 2.27
C TYR A 149 8.18 -0.85 1.54
N ASN A 150 7.08 -0.72 0.81
CA ASN A 150 6.46 -1.82 0.07
C ASN A 150 6.15 -1.44 -1.37
N ILE A 151 6.29 -2.42 -2.26
CA ILE A 151 6.05 -2.30 -3.69
C ILE A 151 5.10 -3.40 -4.11
N TRP A 152 4.11 -2.96 -4.87
CA TRP A 152 3.08 -3.81 -5.45
C TRP A 152 3.09 -3.65 -6.95
N LEU A 153 3.32 -4.75 -7.66
CA LEU A 153 3.40 -4.75 -9.11
C LEU A 153 2.67 -5.97 -9.68
N GLY A 154 1.75 -5.72 -10.61
CA GLY A 154 1.08 -6.75 -11.35
C GLY A 154 0.15 -6.17 -12.39
N ASN A 155 -0.40 -7.02 -13.24
CA ASN A 155 -1.40 -6.62 -14.21
C ASN A 155 -2.74 -7.23 -13.83
N ASN A 156 -3.77 -6.39 -13.76
CA ASN A 156 -5.12 -6.85 -13.57
C ASN A 156 -6.11 -5.95 -14.32
N LYS A 157 -6.89 -6.56 -15.21
CA LYS A 157 -8.03 -5.91 -15.89
C LYS A 157 -9.38 -6.28 -15.24
N SER A 158 -9.40 -7.21 -14.29
CA SER A 158 -10.61 -7.66 -13.62
C SER A 158 -10.98 -6.71 -12.50
N THR A 159 -12.17 -6.12 -12.57
CA THR A 159 -12.80 -5.37 -11.48
C THR A 159 -13.22 -6.26 -10.30
N LYS A 160 -13.22 -7.59 -10.49
CA LYS A 160 -13.64 -8.58 -9.48
C LYS A 160 -12.52 -9.06 -8.57
N LEU A 161 -11.25 -8.81 -8.93
CA LEU A 161 -10.11 -9.20 -8.12
C LEU A 161 -10.02 -8.29 -6.90
N LYS A 162 -10.14 -8.87 -5.72
CA LYS A 162 -10.17 -8.15 -4.44
C LYS A 162 -9.02 -8.67 -3.58
N THR A 163 -8.25 -7.75 -3.02
CA THR A 163 -7.57 -8.06 -1.75
C THR A 163 -8.65 -8.19 -0.70
N TYR A 164 -8.56 -9.22 0.16
CA TYR A 164 -9.52 -9.40 1.25
C TYR A 164 -9.54 -8.17 2.16
N LEU A 165 -10.68 -7.94 2.81
CA LEU A 165 -10.81 -6.88 3.79
C LEU A 165 -9.87 -7.19 4.98
N HIS A 166 -8.97 -6.28 5.26
CA HIS A 166 -8.01 -6.34 6.37
C HIS A 166 -7.83 -4.94 6.94
N HIS A 167 -7.11 -4.86 8.05
CA HIS A 167 -6.58 -3.62 8.60
C HIS A 167 -5.09 -3.84 8.86
N ASP A 168 -4.32 -2.76 8.78
CA ASP A 168 -2.93 -2.72 9.20
C ASP A 168 -2.84 -1.96 10.52
N TYR A 169 -1.78 -2.22 11.30
CA TYR A 169 -1.54 -1.50 12.56
C TYR A 169 -0.88 -0.13 12.36
N HIS A 170 -0.23 0.08 11.22
CA HIS A 170 0.51 1.30 10.91
C HIS A 170 -0.32 2.25 10.03
N ASP A 171 -0.05 3.55 10.17
CA ASP A 171 -0.48 4.53 9.17
C ASP A 171 0.16 4.19 7.81
N ASN A 172 -0.58 4.41 6.72
CA ASN A 172 -0.17 3.97 5.39
C ASN A 172 -0.30 5.10 4.36
N ILE A 173 0.81 5.42 3.70
CA ILE A 173 0.84 6.28 2.51
C ILE A 173 0.93 5.40 1.27
N TYR A 174 -0.19 5.27 0.57
CA TYR A 174 -0.25 4.49 -0.66
C TYR A 174 -0.03 5.36 -1.89
N VAL A 175 1.08 5.15 -2.59
CA VAL A 175 1.44 5.92 -3.79
C VAL A 175 1.16 5.12 -5.06
N LEU A 176 0.22 5.60 -5.87
CA LEU A 176 -0.10 4.98 -7.16
C LEU A 176 0.79 5.55 -8.27
N LEU A 177 1.80 4.78 -8.67
CA LEU A 177 2.73 5.18 -9.75
C LEU A 177 2.14 4.98 -11.16
N LYS A 178 1.39 3.90 -11.37
CA LYS A 178 0.80 3.56 -12.68
C LYS A 178 -0.48 2.75 -12.54
N GLY A 179 -1.45 3.03 -13.41
CA GLY A 179 -2.70 2.28 -13.50
C GLY A 179 -3.80 2.84 -12.60
N LYS A 180 -4.60 1.95 -11.99
CA LYS A 180 -5.73 2.31 -11.15
C LYS A 180 -5.82 1.37 -9.95
N LYS A 181 -6.04 1.93 -8.76
CA LYS A 181 -6.36 1.21 -7.52
C LYS A 181 -7.67 1.74 -6.97
N THR A 182 -8.57 0.84 -6.60
CA THR A 182 -9.84 1.18 -5.95
C THR A 182 -9.79 0.73 -4.50
N PHE A 183 -10.04 1.64 -3.57
CA PHE A 183 -10.13 1.36 -2.15
C PHE A 183 -11.58 1.36 -1.68
N ARG A 184 -11.91 0.41 -0.82
CA ARG A 184 -13.15 0.42 -0.02
C ARG A 184 -12.73 0.44 1.44
N ILE A 185 -12.99 1.55 2.11
CA ILE A 185 -12.52 1.82 3.47
C ILE A 185 -13.73 1.78 4.40
N TYR A 186 -13.54 1.18 5.57
CA TYR A 186 -14.53 1.15 6.64
C TYR A 186 -13.91 1.75 7.89
N SER A 187 -14.65 2.60 8.60
CA SER A 187 -14.23 3.10 9.90
C SER A 187 -14.06 1.92 10.88
N PRO A 188 -13.05 1.96 11.78
CA PRO A 188 -12.94 1.01 12.88
C PRO A 188 -14.23 0.87 13.69
N ASN A 189 -15.07 1.91 13.75
CA ASN A 189 -16.39 1.85 14.39
C ASN A 189 -17.31 0.78 13.80
N PHE A 190 -17.16 0.41 12.54
CA PHE A 190 -17.94 -0.66 11.93
C PHE A 190 -17.34 -2.05 12.12
N ALA A 191 -16.22 -2.19 12.85
CA ALA A 191 -15.53 -3.46 13.01
C ALA A 191 -16.40 -4.58 13.61
N TYR A 192 -17.39 -4.25 14.44
CA TYR A 192 -18.35 -5.23 14.99
C TYR A 192 -19.37 -5.72 13.96
N ARG A 193 -19.63 -4.95 12.90
CA ARG A 193 -20.52 -5.33 11.79
C ARG A 193 -19.81 -6.14 10.70
N LEU A 194 -18.47 -6.15 10.72
CA LEU A 194 -17.66 -6.88 9.75
C LEU A 194 -17.41 -8.30 10.27
N LYS A 195 -17.70 -9.31 9.44
CA LYS A 195 -17.29 -10.70 9.73
C LYS A 195 -15.76 -10.77 9.65
N LYS A 196 -15.07 -10.73 10.79
CA LYS A 196 -13.61 -10.88 10.86
C LYS A 196 -13.24 -12.36 10.74
N MET A 197 -12.32 -12.69 9.84
CA MET A 197 -11.63 -13.98 9.82
C MET A 197 -10.28 -13.84 10.53
N GLY A 198 -10.32 -13.70 11.86
CA GLY A 198 -9.13 -13.65 12.72
C GLY A 198 -9.54 -13.72 14.17
N LYS A 199 -8.93 -14.60 14.96
CA LYS A 199 -9.10 -14.65 16.42
C LYS A 199 -8.27 -13.52 17.04
N PHE A 200 -8.86 -12.80 17.99
CA PHE A 200 -8.12 -11.93 18.90
C PHE A 200 -7.32 -12.77 19.88
#